data_AF-A0A831VWX1-F1
#
_entry.id   AF-A0A831VWX1-F1
#
_cell.length_a   1.000
_cell.length_b   1.000
_cell.length_c   1.000
_cell.angle_alpha   90.00
_cell.angle_beta   90.00
_cell.angle_gamma   90.00
#
_symmetry.space_group_name_H-M   'P 1'
#
loop_
_entity.id
_entity.type
_entity.pdbx_description
1 polymer ?
#
loop_
_entity_poly.entity_id
_entity_poly.type
_entity_poly.pdbx_seq_one_letter_code
_entity_poly.pdbx_strand_id
1 'polypeptide(L)'
;MEIRTSSLPSEHGGKPVDGGAVQWLFERKGIITATTSLSKEEAELAAIDAGAEDVEWDEETIELQTNPMALEQLRKSAQEKEFPIESSFLGWVPKEPLEIDEKTNQQTETLFEALDEQDDVQNIYSNIK
;
A
#
# COMPACT_ATOMS: atom_id res chain seq x y z
N MET A 1 -22.98 -10.06 -7.23
CA MET A 1 -22.31 -10.25 -5.93
C MET A 1 -22.84 -9.12 -5.06
N GLU A 2 -23.90 -9.40 -4.30
CA GLU A 2 -24.54 -8.42 -3.42
C GLU A 2 -23.58 -8.13 -2.27
N ILE A 3 -22.93 -6.96 -2.30
CA ILE A 3 -22.24 -6.43 -1.13
C ILE A 3 -23.37 -6.04 -0.16
N ARG A 4 -23.72 -6.97 0.73
CA ARG A 4 -24.50 -6.63 1.92
C ARG A 4 -23.75 -5.50 2.59
N THR A 5 -24.40 -4.35 2.70
CA THR A 5 -23.94 -3.17 3.41
C THR A 5 -23.42 -3.60 4.78
N SER A 6 -22.11 -3.81 4.89
CA SER A 6 -21.46 -4.08 6.15
C SER A 6 -21.63 -2.81 6.97
N SER A 7 -22.35 -2.91 8.07
CA SER A 7 -22.56 -1.80 9.01
C SER A 7 -21.25 -1.32 9.64
N LEU A 8 -20.18 -2.10 9.51
CA LEU A 8 -18.86 -1.90 10.10
C LEU A 8 -18.32 -0.47 9.94
N PRO A 9 -18.30 0.17 8.74
CA PRO A 9 -17.83 1.54 8.63
C PRO A 9 -18.67 2.51 9.45
N SER A 10 -19.99 2.32 9.50
CA SER A 10 -20.91 3.16 10.30
C SER A 10 -20.77 2.94 11.79
N GLU A 11 -20.42 1.73 12.23
CA GLU A 11 -20.14 1.40 13.62
C GLU A 11 -18.84 2.05 14.11
N HIS A 12 -17.90 2.33 13.20
CA HIS A 12 -16.59 2.95 13.49
C HIS A 12 -16.50 4.43 13.05
N GLY A 13 -17.64 5.12 12.90
CA GLY A 13 -17.67 6.57 12.64
C GLY A 13 -17.51 6.99 11.18
N GLY A 14 -17.41 6.04 10.25
CA GLY A 14 -17.41 6.26 8.81
C GLY A 14 -18.79 6.18 8.17
N LYS A 15 -18.83 6.34 6.84
CA LYS A 15 -20.05 6.15 6.03
C LYS A 15 -19.72 5.34 4.79
N PRO A 16 -20.46 4.26 4.50
CA PRO A 16 -20.29 3.55 3.24
C PRO A 16 -20.64 4.49 2.07
N VAL A 17 -19.87 4.37 1.00
CA VAL A 17 -20.09 5.10 -0.25
C VAL A 17 -20.34 4.13 -1.38
N ASP A 18 -20.92 4.62 -2.48
CA ASP A 18 -21.14 3.82 -3.68
C ASP A 18 -19.82 3.25 -4.22
N GLY A 19 -19.90 2.04 -4.79
CA GLY A 19 -18.75 1.36 -5.38
C GLY A 19 -18.04 2.25 -6.40
N GLY A 20 -16.73 2.45 -6.21
CA GLY A 20 -15.90 3.27 -7.10
C GLY A 20 -15.84 4.76 -6.76
N ALA A 21 -16.62 5.26 -5.79
CA ALA A 21 -16.67 6.69 -5.44
C ALA A 21 -15.30 7.29 -5.04
N VAL A 22 -14.41 6.45 -4.49
CA VAL A 22 -13.05 6.83 -4.07
C VAL A 22 -11.96 6.23 -4.93
N GLN A 23 -12.29 5.37 -5.90
CA GLN A 23 -11.29 4.65 -6.71
C GLN A 23 -10.34 5.59 -7.46
N TRP A 24 -10.82 6.78 -7.85
CA TRP A 24 -10.03 7.78 -8.56
C TRP A 24 -8.91 8.40 -7.70
N LEU A 25 -9.00 8.29 -6.37
CA LEU A 25 -7.95 8.72 -5.42
C LEU A 25 -6.75 7.78 -5.42
N PHE A 26 -6.89 6.59 -5.99
CA PHE A 26 -5.85 5.57 -6.00
C PHE A 26 -5.32 5.36 -7.42
N GLU A 27 -4.07 4.92 -7.49
CA GLU A 27 -3.45 4.41 -8.70
C GLU A 27 -3.05 2.95 -8.49
N ARG A 28 -3.21 2.13 -9.53
CA ARG A 28 -2.72 0.76 -9.48
C ARG A 28 -1.22 0.78 -9.76
N LYS A 29 -0.42 0.22 -8.84
CA LYS A 29 1.04 0.12 -8.94
C LYS A 29 1.50 -1.33 -8.79
N GLY A 30 2.68 -1.62 -9.33
CA GLY A 30 3.48 -2.75 -8.88
C GLY A 30 4.22 -2.37 -7.60
N ILE A 31 4.10 -3.19 -6.58
CA ILE A 31 4.67 -2.96 -5.24
C ILE A 31 5.62 -4.12 -4.94
N ILE A 32 6.82 -3.79 -4.49
CA ILE A 32 7.82 -4.75 -4.02
C ILE A 32 8.27 -4.34 -2.62
N THR A 33 8.04 -5.20 -1.63
CA THR A 33 8.65 -5.05 -0.31
C THR A 33 9.96 -5.82 -0.30
N ALA A 34 11.03 -5.15 0.10
CA ALA A 34 12.35 -5.74 0.21
C ALA A 34 13.04 -5.26 1.49
N THR A 35 14.16 -5.92 1.80
CA THR A 35 15.14 -5.40 2.76
C THR A 35 16.36 -4.90 2.00
N THR A 36 17.27 -4.21 2.69
CA THR A 36 18.56 -3.82 2.13
C THR A 36 19.59 -3.63 3.25
N SER A 37 20.85 -3.91 2.95
CA SER A 37 21.98 -3.59 3.83
C SER A 37 22.68 -2.27 3.47
N LEU A 38 22.22 -1.60 2.41
CA LEU A 38 22.74 -0.31 1.99
C LEU A 38 22.29 0.80 2.95
N SER A 39 23.00 1.94 2.93
CA SER A 39 22.47 3.13 3.58
C SER A 39 21.20 3.60 2.88
N LYS A 40 20.35 4.36 3.58
CA LYS A 40 19.07 4.85 3.04
C LYS A 40 19.24 5.58 1.70
N GLU A 41 20.21 6.48 1.64
CA GLU A 41 20.49 7.30 0.46
C GLU A 41 20.99 6.44 -0.73
N GLU A 42 21.83 5.44 -0.46
CA GLU A 42 22.33 4.52 -1.49
C GLU A 42 21.23 3.57 -1.99
N ALA A 43 20.38 3.09 -1.09
CA ALA A 43 19.26 2.22 -1.41
C ALA A 43 18.23 2.94 -2.29
N GLU A 44 17.86 4.19 -1.95
CA GLU A 44 16.95 5.00 -2.75
C GLU A 44 17.49 5.20 -4.18
N LEU A 45 18.79 5.53 -4.30
CA LEU A 45 19.42 5.68 -5.61
C LEU A 45 19.44 4.36 -6.40
N ALA A 46 19.80 3.26 -5.74
CA ALA A 46 19.84 1.94 -6.36
C ALA A 46 18.45 1.47 -6.83
N ALA A 47 17.41 1.76 -6.05
CA ALA A 47 16.01 1.48 -6.37
C ALA A 47 15.53 2.27 -7.59
N ILE A 48 15.80 3.58 -7.64
CA ILE A 48 15.47 4.42 -8.80
C ILE A 48 16.14 3.87 -10.06
N ASP A 49 17.44 3.57 -9.98
CA ASP A 49 18.19 2.99 -11.09
C ASP A 49 17.68 1.57 -11.45
N ALA A 50 16.94 0.89 -10.56
CA ALA A 50 16.33 -0.42 -10.81
C ALA A 50 14.98 -0.31 -11.55
N GLY A 51 14.42 0.90 -11.62
CA GLY A 51 13.12 1.19 -12.23
C GLY A 51 11.99 1.46 -11.24
N ALA A 52 12.31 1.74 -9.97
CA ALA A 52 11.32 2.24 -9.01
C ALA A 52 10.91 3.66 -9.41
N GLU A 53 9.60 3.91 -9.44
CA GLU A 53 9.02 5.24 -9.62
C GLU A 53 8.88 5.98 -8.30
N ASP A 54 8.68 5.24 -7.21
CA ASP A 54 8.59 5.77 -5.85
C ASP A 54 9.19 4.77 -4.85
N VAL A 55 9.69 5.30 -3.73
CA VAL A 55 10.38 4.53 -2.69
C VAL A 55 9.90 5.00 -1.33
N GLU A 56 9.29 4.10 -0.57
CA GLU A 56 8.85 4.35 0.80
C GLU A 56 9.61 3.46 1.79
N TRP A 57 9.80 3.96 3.01
CA TRP A 57 10.48 3.23 4.08
C TRP A 57 9.48 2.92 5.17
N ASP A 58 9.43 1.66 5.58
CA ASP A 58 8.61 1.18 6.68
C ASP A 58 9.49 0.41 7.66
N GLU A 59 9.79 1.03 8.80
CA GLU A 59 10.66 0.55 9.88
C GLU A 59 11.98 -0.13 9.43
N GLU A 60 11.93 -1.41 9.05
CA GLU A 60 13.06 -2.25 8.65
C GLU A 60 13.05 -2.62 7.15
N THR A 61 12.02 -2.24 6.41
CA THR A 61 11.80 -2.59 5.00
C THR A 61 11.76 -1.36 4.10
N ILE A 62 12.00 -1.61 2.81
CA ILE A 62 11.90 -0.63 1.73
C ILE A 62 10.82 -1.11 0.76
N GLU A 63 9.84 -0.24 0.51
CA GLU A 63 8.81 -0.47 -0.48
C GLU A 63 9.18 0.23 -1.78
N LEU A 64 9.26 -0.53 -2.87
CA LEU A 64 9.56 -0.06 -4.20
C LEU A 64 8.29 -0.11 -5.04
N GLN A 65 7.84 1.06 -5.50
CA GLN A 65 6.64 1.18 -6.32
C GLN A 65 7.01 1.47 -7.78
N THR A 66 6.25 0.91 -8.72
CA THR A 66 6.45 1.15 -10.15
C THR A 66 5.16 0.95 -10.94
N ASN A 67 5.18 1.22 -12.24
CA ASN A 67 4.07 0.91 -13.12
C ASN A 67 3.70 -0.60 -13.04
N PRO A 68 2.41 -0.98 -13.02
CA PRO A 68 1.99 -2.39 -13.00
C PRO A 68 2.64 -3.26 -14.07
N MET A 69 2.90 -2.70 -15.25
CA MET A 69 3.53 -3.41 -16.37
C MET A 69 5.04 -3.61 -16.19
N ALA A 70 5.67 -2.81 -15.32
CA ALA A 70 7.10 -2.87 -15.04
C ALA A 70 7.45 -3.72 -13.81
N LEU A 71 6.47 -4.25 -13.06
CA LEU A 71 6.69 -5.00 -11.82
C LEU A 71 7.71 -6.14 -11.98
N GLU A 72 7.58 -6.96 -13.03
CA GLU A 72 8.50 -8.08 -13.26
C GLU A 72 9.93 -7.59 -13.55
N GLN A 73 10.05 -6.49 -14.30
CA GLN A 73 11.35 -5.90 -14.62
C GLN A 73 12.01 -5.32 -13.37
N LEU A 74 11.26 -4.54 -12.58
CA LEU A 74 11.76 -4.00 -11.31
C LEU A 74 12.18 -5.13 -10.37
N ARG A 75 11.38 -6.20 -10.25
CA ARG A 75 11.69 -7.36 -9.41
C ARG A 75 13.05 -7.98 -9.77
N LYS A 76 13.33 -8.14 -11.07
CA LYS A 76 14.61 -8.67 -11.54
C LYS A 76 15.75 -7.71 -11.22
N SER A 77 15.60 -6.44 -11.58
CA SER A 77 16.62 -5.40 -11.33
C SER A 77 16.93 -5.24 -9.84
N ALA A 78 15.91 -5.30 -8.96
CA ALA A 78 16.07 -5.18 -7.52
C ALA A 78 16.87 -6.35 -6.93
N GLN A 79 16.63 -7.58 -7.40
CA GLN A 79 17.42 -8.75 -6.98
C GLN A 79 18.91 -8.62 -7.37
N GLU A 80 19.21 -8.01 -8.52
CA GLU A 80 20.58 -7.76 -8.96
C GLU A 80 21.29 -6.67 -8.14
N LYS A 81 20.53 -5.82 -7.44
CA LYS A 81 21.03 -4.69 -6.64
C LYS A 81 20.94 -4.90 -5.14
N GLU A 82 20.99 -6.15 -4.70
CA GLU A 82 21.06 -6.49 -3.28
C GLU A 82 19.83 -6.03 -2.49
N PHE A 83 18.64 -6.10 -3.12
CA PHE A 83 17.35 -6.01 -2.45
C PHE A 83 16.74 -7.42 -2.32
N PRO A 84 16.95 -8.14 -1.20
CA PRO A 84 16.22 -9.37 -0.92
C PRO A 84 14.72 -9.08 -0.87
N ILE A 85 13.98 -9.65 -1.83
CA ILE A 85 12.55 -9.42 -1.99
C ILE A 85 11.78 -10.30 -1.01
N GLU A 86 10.97 -9.69 -0.18
CA GLU A 86 10.04 -10.36 0.72
C GLU A 86 8.69 -10.60 0.04
N SER A 87 8.20 -9.59 -0.68
CA SER A 87 6.92 -9.68 -1.37
C SER A 87 6.92 -8.89 -2.69
N SER A 88 6.07 -9.29 -3.63
CA SER A 88 5.84 -8.53 -4.86
C SER A 88 4.42 -8.76 -5.36
N PHE A 89 3.62 -7.71 -5.51
CA PHE A 89 2.23 -7.81 -5.95
C PHE A 89 1.76 -6.54 -6.67
N LEU A 90 0.56 -6.61 -7.24
CA LEU A 90 -0.11 -5.43 -7.79
C LEU A 90 -1.08 -4.88 -6.74
N GLY A 91 -0.87 -3.65 -6.32
CA GLY A 91 -1.67 -2.99 -5.29
C GLY A 91 -2.27 -1.67 -5.75
N TRP A 92 -3.05 -1.05 -4.87
CA TRP A 92 -3.56 0.31 -5.04
C TRP A 92 -2.84 1.22 -4.06
N VAL A 93 -2.23 2.28 -4.58
CA VAL A 93 -1.51 3.28 -3.80
C VAL A 93 -2.29 4.60 -3.87
N PRO A 94 -2.48 5.31 -2.74
CA PRO A 94 -3.13 6.62 -2.75
C PRO A 94 -2.28 7.65 -3.48
N LYS A 95 -2.91 8.45 -4.35
CA LYS A 95 -2.23 9.55 -5.06
C LYS A 95 -1.85 10.70 -4.14
N GLU A 96 -2.69 10.93 -3.13
CA GLU A 96 -2.49 11.96 -2.11
C GLU A 96 -2.83 11.36 -0.75
N PRO A 97 -1.81 10.91 0.01
CA PRO A 97 -1.99 10.49 1.40
C PRO A 97 -2.49 11.64 2.27
N LEU A 98 -3.33 11.31 3.24
CA LEU A 98 -4.03 12.24 4.12
C LEU A 98 -3.56 12.02 5.56
N GLU A 99 -3.01 13.06 6.16
CA GLU A 99 -2.78 13.09 7.61
C GLU A 99 -4.09 13.41 8.34
N ILE A 100 -4.40 12.63 9.36
CA ILE A 100 -5.60 12.78 10.19
C ILE A 100 -5.20 12.98 11.65
N ASP A 101 -6.12 13.51 12.46
CA ASP A 101 -5.88 13.64 13.88
C ASP A 101 -5.86 12.27 14.59
N GLU A 102 -5.15 12.20 15.72
CA GLU A 102 -4.96 10.99 16.52
C GLU A 102 -6.27 10.25 16.84
N LYS A 103 -7.34 11.00 17.15
CA LYS A 103 -8.62 10.39 17.49
C LYS A 103 -9.23 9.70 16.28
N THR A 104 -9.21 10.37 15.12
CA THR A 104 -9.68 9.78 13.86
C THR A 104 -8.80 8.61 13.44
N ASN A 105 -7.50 8.65 13.72
CA ASN A 105 -6.58 7.55 13.44
C ASN A 105 -6.94 6.29 14.23
N GLN A 106 -7.04 6.39 15.56
CA GLN A 106 -7.46 5.28 16.43
C GLN A 106 -8.81 4.68 16.02
N GLN A 107 -9.78 5.51 15.62
CA GLN A 107 -11.06 5.02 15.13
C GLN A 107 -10.92 4.25 13.82
N THR A 108 -10.03 4.69 12.93
CA THR A 108 -9.79 4.03 11.64
C THR A 108 -9.02 2.71 11.83
N GLU A 109 -8.05 2.67 12.73
CA GLU A 109 -7.33 1.43 13.09
C GLU A 109 -8.31 0.34 13.56
N THR A 110 -9.23 0.67 14.47
CA THR A 110 -10.26 -0.29 14.92
C THR A 110 -11.17 -0.76 13.80
N LEU A 111 -11.46 0.09 12.80
CA LEU A 111 -12.20 -0.31 11.62
C LEU A 111 -11.38 -1.27 10.75
N PHE A 112 -10.09 -1.04 10.57
CA PHE A 112 -9.21 -1.92 9.80
C PHE A 112 -9.09 -3.30 10.44
N GLU A 113 -8.91 -3.36 11.76
CA GLU A 113 -8.93 -4.63 12.51
C GLU A 113 -10.24 -5.38 12.29
N ALA A 114 -11.39 -4.71 12.44
CA ALA A 114 -12.70 -5.33 12.26
C ALA A 114 -12.97 -5.79 10.81
N LEU A 115 -12.36 -5.13 9.82
CA LEU A 115 -12.43 -5.52 8.42
C LEU A 115 -11.52 -6.72 8.13
N ASP A 116 -10.34 -6.79 8.74
CA ASP A 116 -9.39 -7.90 8.56
C ASP A 116 -9.90 -9.22 9.17
N GLU A 117 -10.72 -9.13 10.22
CA GLU A 117 -11.42 -10.29 10.81
C GLU A 117 -12.51 -10.89 9.90
N GLN A 118 -12.87 -10.25 8.78
CA GLN A 118 -13.90 -10.76 7.86
C GLN A 118 -13.28 -11.70 6.82
N ASP A 119 -13.73 -12.96 6.79
CA ASP A 119 -13.26 -13.97 5.82
C ASP A 119 -13.42 -13.54 4.34
N ASP A 120 -14.40 -12.68 4.04
CA ASP A 120 -14.70 -12.18 2.69
C ASP A 120 -13.82 -10.98 2.27
N VAL A 121 -13.09 -10.37 3.21
CA VAL A 121 -12.16 -9.27 2.93
C VAL A 121 -10.83 -9.87 2.48
N GLN A 122 -10.28 -9.34 1.39
CA GLN A 122 -9.03 -9.83 0.82
C GLN A 122 -7.90 -8.80 0.90
N ASN A 123 -8.23 -7.51 0.79
CA ASN A 123 -7.28 -6.41 0.86
C ASN A 123 -7.99 -5.17 1.38
N ILE A 124 -7.29 -4.39 2.20
CA ILE A 124 -7.72 -3.08 2.68
C ILE A 124 -6.76 -2.05 2.11
N TYR A 125 -7.30 -1.00 1.48
CA TYR A 125 -6.51 0.11 0.96
C TYR A 125 -7.02 1.41 1.58
N SER A 126 -6.08 2.24 1.99
CA SER A 126 -6.32 3.48 2.71
C SER A 126 -5.53 4.60 2.05
N ASN A 127 -6.08 5.81 2.07
CA ASN A 127 -5.30 7.01 1.75
C ASN A 127 -4.88 7.77 3.02
N ILE A 128 -4.99 7.15 4.20
CA ILE A 128 -4.49 7.70 5.46
C ILE A 128 -3.00 7.39 5.57
N LYS A 129 -2.23 8.37 6.05
CA LYS A 129 -0.80 8.25 6.33
C LYS A 129 -0.53 7.89 7.77
#